data_AF-A0A2E4YVG5-F1
#
_entry.id   AF-A0A2E4YVG5-F1
#
_cell.length_a   1.000
_cell.length_b   1.000
_cell.length_c   1.000
_cell.angle_alpha   90.00
_cell.angle_beta   90.00
_cell.angle_gamma   90.00
#
_symmetry.space_group_name_H-M   'P 1'
#
loop_
_entity.id
_entity.type
_entity.pdbx_description
1 polymer ?
#
loop_
_entity_poly.entity_id
_entity_poly.type
_entity_poly.pdbx_seq_one_letter_code
_entity_poly.pdbx_strand_id
1 'polypeptide(L)'
;MSEDITKAKEIFKDKIREVRKPLLEAEDVAYMKALETSDSSAQTASINKKKALRDAPANSAITNADTITKLKAAWDTSVLGTNPYT
;
A
#
# COMPACT_ATOMS: atom_id res chain seq x y z
N MET A 1 -5.29 22.38 -20.52
CA MET A 1 -6.19 21.39 -19.88
C MET A 1 -5.79 21.32 -18.42
N SER A 2 -6.70 21.60 -17.48
CA SER A 2 -6.44 21.35 -16.05
C SER A 2 -6.63 19.86 -15.79
N GLU A 3 -5.65 19.21 -15.19
CA GLU A 3 -5.77 17.82 -14.74
C GLU A 3 -6.79 17.77 -13.59
N ASP A 4 -7.74 16.83 -13.64
CA ASP A 4 -8.68 16.62 -12.54
C ASP A 4 -7.99 15.83 -11.42
N ILE A 5 -7.48 16.57 -10.43
CA ILE A 5 -6.78 16.00 -9.28
C ILE A 5 -7.70 15.11 -8.42
N THR A 6 -9.01 15.37 -8.41
CA THR A 6 -9.97 14.55 -7.67
C THR A 6 -10.05 13.17 -8.31
N LYS A 7 -10.23 13.11 -9.64
CA LYS A 7 -10.26 11.83 -10.35
C LYS A 7 -8.93 11.10 -10.28
N ALA A 8 -7.81 11.83 -10.35
CA ALA A 8 -6.48 11.24 -10.22
C ALA A 8 -6.28 10.54 -8.87
N LYS A 9 -6.76 11.13 -7.76
CA LYS A 9 -6.71 10.51 -6.42
C LYS A 9 -7.50 9.20 -6.34
N GLU A 10 -8.65 9.12 -7.01
CA GLU A 10 -9.44 7.88 -7.06
C GLU A 10 -8.66 6.76 -7.77
N ILE A 11 -8.16 7.04 -8.98
CA ILE A 11 -7.36 6.09 -9.78
C ILE A 11 -6.11 5.65 -9.01
N PHE A 12 -5.45 6.59 -8.33
CA PHE A 12 -4.28 6.28 -7.51
C PHE A 12 -4.61 5.32 -6.37
N LYS A 13 -5.71 5.54 -5.66
CA LYS A 13 -6.19 4.63 -4.60
C LYS A 13 -6.54 3.24 -5.17
N ASP A 14 -7.14 3.18 -6.35
CA ASP A 14 -7.43 1.90 -7.01
C ASP A 14 -6.16 1.17 -7.39
N LYS A 15 -5.12 1.86 -7.88
CA LYS A 15 -3.83 1.24 -8.16
C LYS A 15 -3.15 0.70 -6.89
N ILE A 16 -3.24 1.42 -5.77
CA ILE A 16 -2.78 0.89 -4.47
C ILE A 16 -3.54 -0.40 -4.12
N ARG A 17 -4.86 -0.43 -4.30
CA ARG A 17 -5.68 -1.62 -4.01
C ARG A 17 -5.31 -2.81 -4.90
N GLU A 18 -4.98 -2.56 -6.16
CA GLU A 18 -4.50 -3.56 -7.10
C GLU A 18 -3.16 -4.14 -6.63
N VAL A 19 -2.17 -3.30 -6.34
CA VAL A 19 -0.81 -3.72 -5.94
C VAL A 19 -0.79 -4.40 -4.57
N ARG A 20 -1.59 -3.93 -3.61
CA ARG A 20 -1.60 -4.53 -2.26
C ARG A 20 -2.18 -5.94 -2.23
N LYS A 21 -2.98 -6.35 -3.21
CA LYS A 21 -3.66 -7.65 -3.21
C LYS A 21 -2.66 -8.83 -3.17
N PRO A 22 -1.72 -8.97 -4.14
CA PRO A 22 -0.73 -10.04 -4.07
C PRO A 22 0.22 -9.92 -2.86
N LEU A 23 0.46 -8.71 -2.36
CA LEU A 23 1.27 -8.49 -1.15
C LEU A 23 0.57 -9.02 0.11
N LEU A 24 -0.75 -8.82 0.23
CA LEU A 24 -1.56 -9.39 1.32
C LEU A 24 -1.60 -10.92 1.24
N GLU A 25 -1.77 -11.48 0.04
CA GLU A 25 -1.76 -12.93 -0.17
C GLU A 25 -0.40 -13.56 0.22
N ALA A 26 0.71 -12.90 -0.12
CA ALA A 26 2.05 -13.33 0.29
C ALA A 26 2.24 -13.28 1.81
N GLU A 27 1.76 -12.22 2.46
CA GLU A 27 1.82 -12.09 3.92
C GLU A 27 0.91 -13.09 4.64
N ASP A 28 -0.21 -13.51 4.05
CA ASP A 28 -1.03 -14.59 4.60
C ASP A 28 -0.29 -15.93 4.57
N VAL A 29 0.45 -16.24 3.51
CA VAL A 29 1.34 -17.42 3.47
C VAL A 29 2.45 -17.32 4.52
N ALA A 30 3.09 -16.15 4.66
CA ALA A 30 4.13 -15.94 5.65
C ALA A 30 3.61 -16.11 7.08
N TYR A 31 2.41 -15.60 7.36
CA TYR A 31 1.75 -15.75 8.65
C TYR A 31 1.43 -17.21 8.99
N MET A 32 0.91 -17.98 8.02
CA MET A 32 0.62 -19.40 8.22
C MET A 32 1.87 -20.21 8.54
N LYS A 33 2.98 -19.98 7.83
CA LYS A 33 4.28 -20.61 8.14
C LYS A 33 4.77 -20.26 9.55
N ALA A 34 4.62 -19.00 9.96
CA ALA A 34 5.00 -18.56 11.30
C ALA A 34 4.13 -19.17 12.40
N LEU A 35 2.84 -19.44 12.11
CA LEU A 35 1.97 -20.18 13.02
C LEU A 35 2.43 -21.64 13.16
N GLU A 36 2.73 -22.32 12.06
CA GLU A 36 3.21 -23.72 12.04
C GLU A 36 4.48 -23.90 12.88
N THR A 37 5.36 -22.90 12.92
CA THR A 37 6.61 -22.92 13.70
C THR A 37 6.50 -22.24 15.06
N SER A 38 5.33 -21.75 15.47
CA SER A 38 5.13 -20.96 16.69
C SER A 38 6.04 -19.71 16.80
N ASP A 39 6.43 -19.11 15.67
CA ASP A 39 7.26 -17.91 15.64
C ASP A 39 6.41 -16.64 15.84
N SER A 40 6.31 -16.20 17.10
CA SER A 40 5.53 -15.02 17.49
C SER A 40 6.09 -13.70 16.92
N SER A 41 7.39 -13.63 16.67
CA SER A 41 8.04 -12.45 16.10
C SER A 41 7.67 -12.29 14.63
N ALA A 42 7.74 -13.38 13.86
CA ALA A 42 7.32 -13.41 12.46
C ALA A 42 5.81 -13.16 12.30
N GLN A 43 4.97 -13.70 13.20
CA GLN A 43 3.54 -13.40 13.23
C GLN A 43 3.27 -11.90 13.41
N THR A 44 3.93 -11.27 14.40
CA THR A 44 3.81 -9.83 14.67
C THR A 44 4.26 -8.99 13.48
N ALA A 45 5.39 -9.35 12.87
CA ALA A 45 5.89 -8.67 11.68
C ALA A 45 4.88 -8.73 10.52
N SER A 46 4.29 -9.89 10.25
CA SER A 46 3.29 -10.05 9.19
C SER A 46 2.01 -9.26 9.49
N ILE A 47 1.53 -9.28 10.74
CA ILE A 47 0.36 -8.48 11.15
C ILE A 47 0.59 -7.00 10.88
N ASN A 48 1.75 -6.47 11.27
CA ASN A 48 2.10 -5.06 11.06
C ASN A 48 2.16 -4.69 9.57
N LYS A 49 2.78 -5.53 8.75
CA LYS A 49 2.82 -5.32 7.29
C LYS A 49 1.43 -5.36 6.66
N LYS A 50 0.59 -6.34 7.04
CA LYS A 50 -0.79 -6.43 6.56
C LYS A 50 -1.61 -5.20 6.96
N LYS A 51 -1.37 -4.65 8.15
CA LYS A 51 -1.99 -3.38 8.57
C LYS A 51 -1.54 -2.22 7.69
N ALA A 52 -0.23 -2.07 7.46
CA ALA A 52 0.31 -1.01 6.59
C ALA A 52 -0.28 -1.08 5.15
N LEU A 53 -0.35 -2.28 4.57
CA LEU A 53 -0.96 -2.51 3.25
C LEU A 53 -2.45 -2.12 3.19
N ARG A 54 -3.21 -2.41 4.26
CA ARG A 54 -4.64 -2.06 4.36
C ARG A 54 -4.85 -0.56 4.52
N ASP A 55 -3.98 0.11 5.28
CA ASP A 55 -4.05 1.53 5.59
C ASP A 55 -3.51 2.40 4.43
N ALA A 56 -2.68 1.86 3.53
CA ALA A 56 -2.03 2.62 2.44
C ALA A 56 -2.97 3.51 1.59
N PRO A 57 -4.18 3.10 1.16
CA PRO A 57 -5.08 3.97 0.39
C PRO A 57 -5.62 5.19 1.16
N ALA A 58 -5.52 5.17 2.50
CA ALA A 58 -5.98 6.23 3.39
C ALA A 58 -4.84 7.19 3.80
N ASN A 59 -3.63 7.04 3.23
CA ASN A 59 -2.50 7.91 3.50
C ASN A 59 -2.88 9.39 3.24
N SER A 60 -2.67 10.24 4.25
CA SER A 60 -3.04 11.67 4.20
C SER A 60 -2.31 12.42 3.08
N ALA A 61 -1.12 11.97 2.67
CA ALA A 61 -0.41 12.53 1.51
C ALA A 61 -1.23 12.47 0.21
N ILE A 62 -2.06 11.43 0.04
CA ILE A 62 -2.96 11.28 -1.11
C ILE A 62 -4.08 12.33 -1.03
N THR A 63 -4.70 12.48 0.14
CA THR A 63 -5.77 13.45 0.36
C THR A 63 -5.26 14.88 0.17
N ASN A 64 -4.05 15.17 0.65
CA ASN A 64 -3.43 16.49 0.62
C ASN A 64 -2.74 16.84 -0.70
N ALA A 65 -2.60 15.89 -1.63
CA ALA A 65 -2.02 16.17 -2.94
C ALA A 65 -2.89 17.16 -3.73
N ASP A 66 -2.30 18.27 -4.17
CA ASP A 66 -2.93 19.32 -4.99
C ASP A 66 -2.42 19.32 -6.43
N THR A 67 -1.44 18.48 -6.73
CA THR A 67 -0.79 18.35 -8.05
C THR A 67 -0.51 16.87 -8.33
N ILE A 68 -0.45 16.50 -9.61
CA ILE A 68 -0.10 15.13 -10.02
C ILE A 68 1.29 14.73 -9.52
N THR A 69 2.26 15.65 -9.52
CA THR A 69 3.61 15.39 -8.99
C THR A 69 3.56 14.99 -7.51
N LYS A 70 2.82 15.72 -6.66
CA LYS A 70 2.65 15.36 -5.25
C LYS A 70 1.91 14.04 -5.08
N LEU A 71 0.90 13.77 -5.92
CA LEU A 71 0.16 12.51 -5.88
C LEU A 71 1.06 11.31 -6.22
N LYS A 72 1.89 11.41 -7.26
CA LYS A 72 2.86 10.36 -7.61
C LYS A 72 3.90 10.14 -6.51
N ALA A 73 4.35 11.21 -5.85
CA ALA A 73 5.26 11.15 -4.72
C ALA A 73 4.63 10.55 -3.44
N ALA A 74 3.29 10.51 -3.35
CA ALA A 74 2.59 9.90 -2.22
C ALA A 74 2.61 8.35 -2.25
N TRP A 75 3.23 7.73 -3.26
CA TRP A 75 3.38 6.28 -3.32
C TRP A 75 4.40 5.82 -2.28
N ASP A 76 3.95 5.03 -1.31
CA ASP A 76 4.80 4.49 -0.26
C ASP A 76 5.61 3.29 -0.78
N THR A 77 6.83 3.53 -1.24
CA THR A 77 7.70 2.47 -1.78
C THR A 77 8.12 1.45 -0.74
N SER A 78 8.07 1.79 0.55
CA SER A 78 8.41 0.87 1.64
C SER A 78 7.31 -0.16 1.89
N VAL A 79 6.06 0.20 1.60
CA VAL A 79 4.88 -0.66 1.78
C VAL A 79 4.44 -1.32 0.47
N LEU A 80 4.48 -0.60 -0.64
CA LEU A 80 3.89 -1.00 -1.92
C LEU A 80 4.93 -1.44 -2.96
N GLY A 81 6.22 -1.28 -2.68
CA GLY A 81 7.30 -1.56 -3.63
C GLY A 81 7.47 -0.46 -4.68
N THR A 82 8.04 -0.82 -5.83
CA THR A 82 8.40 0.13 -6.90
C THR A 82 7.22 1.02 -7.29
N ASN A 83 7.50 2.34 -7.37
CA ASN A 83 6.51 3.31 -7.80
C ASN A 83 6.23 3.15 -9.31
N PRO A 84 4.98 2.88 -9.73
CA PRO A 84 4.65 2.71 -11.13
C PRO A 84 4.57 4.04 -11.91
N TYR A 85 4.75 5.17 -11.24
CA TYR A 85 4.56 6.51 -11.81
C TYR A 85 5.85 7.34 -11.97
N THR A 86 7.00 6.76 -11.61
CA THR A 86 8.35 7.33 -11.73
C THR A 86 9.09 6.79 -12.93
#